data_AF-A0A660W9G1-F1
#
_entry.id   AF-A0A660W9G1-F1
#
_cell.length_a   1.000
_cell.length_b   1.000
_cell.length_c   1.000
_cell.angle_alpha   90.00
_cell.angle_beta   90.00
_cell.angle_gamma   90.00
#
_symmetry.space_group_name_H-M   'P 1'
#
loop_
_entity.id
_entity.type
_entity.pdbx_description
1 polymer ?
#
loop_
_entity_poly.entity_id
_entity_poly.type
_entity_poly.pdbx_seq_one_letter_code
_entity_poly.pdbx_strand_id
1 'polypeptide(L)'
;MLKLEPLPPEEAIKFFEQKGLVLSERWDEIWQEMHAKAFTVAGVMRLDVLADIYEQIQKAIAKGTTLANFKKDFEEIMKRRGWYDPKFKRPWRLETIFRTNVQTAYQAGRYKQQKEMADIRPYWMYDAVNDSRTRPSHAAMDGKVFRADDPIWETWYPPNGFNCRCRVVSLSKRQVQSRGLQISEGKGVKVKPDQGFEYNPGKVIFELDIEKYRKKYKDLFKINPEIFKPPQKIPQAISELKDFLNERLNLNIREIKTVRSKRYFMACTRDNEIRISNITFYDYNNFCPNKDLKNALKKMRKGAPLTFNEEYSLESLWHEILHSCQSIRDKFLLPEKDTLIMETFHQWRARLTYGELLQAFGYTPRFATKTLNEGYGYDWLVKKNRWLFKRLKLDARPLLKLSKRGTLIKSSDVESYMSEKLNIDSLDSKMKLRDMMYDATRWEVSEEEFKKKWEPFINFLLKKRQSGH
;
A
#
# COMPACT_ATOMS: atom_id res chain seq x y z
N MET A 1 -6.03 -10.66 -43.76
CA MET A 1 -5.12 -10.43 -42.62
C MET A 1 -5.54 -11.34 -41.48
N LEU A 2 -4.69 -12.29 -41.07
CA LEU A 2 -4.89 -13.05 -39.83
C LEU A 2 -4.77 -12.09 -38.65
N LYS A 3 -5.85 -11.91 -37.90
CA LYS A 3 -5.85 -11.13 -36.67
C LYS A 3 -5.38 -12.05 -35.55
N LEU A 4 -4.08 -12.03 -35.28
CA LEU A 4 -3.49 -12.82 -34.19
C LEU A 4 -3.88 -12.17 -32.86
N GLU A 5 -4.65 -12.88 -32.04
CA GLU A 5 -4.94 -12.45 -30.67
C GLU A 5 -3.79 -12.85 -29.75
N PRO A 6 -3.13 -11.89 -29.06
CA PRO A 6 -2.06 -12.21 -28.14
C PRO A 6 -2.60 -12.95 -26.91
N LEU A 7 -2.04 -14.13 -26.63
CA LEU A 7 -2.36 -14.88 -25.41
C LEU A 7 -1.91 -14.10 -24.17
N PRO A 8 -2.73 -14.07 -23.09
CA PRO A 8 -2.35 -13.46 -21.84
C PRO A 8 -1.10 -14.11 -21.23
N PRO A 9 -0.18 -13.33 -20.63
CA PRO A 9 1.03 -13.84 -19.99
C PRO A 9 0.70 -14.40 -18.59
N GLU A 10 0.10 -15.59 -18.52
CA GLU A 10 -0.47 -16.16 -17.29
C GLU A 10 0.49 -16.17 -16.10
N GLU A 11 1.74 -16.59 -16.27
CA GLU A 11 2.71 -16.65 -15.16
C GLU A 11 3.10 -15.27 -14.65
N ALA A 12 3.16 -14.27 -15.54
CA ALA A 12 3.42 -12.88 -15.17
C ALA A 12 2.23 -12.28 -14.42
N ILE A 13 1.01 -12.60 -14.85
CA ILE A 13 -0.23 -12.20 -14.16
C ILE A 13 -0.25 -12.81 -12.75
N LYS A 14 -0.08 -14.13 -12.64
CA LYS A 14 -0.05 -14.85 -11.35
C LYS A 14 1.05 -14.31 -10.43
N PHE A 15 2.24 -14.02 -10.96
CA PHE A 15 3.33 -13.41 -10.20
C PHE A 15 2.92 -12.04 -9.64
N PHE A 16 2.33 -11.17 -10.47
CA PHE A 16 1.98 -9.83 -10.05
C PHE A 16 0.82 -9.82 -9.05
N GLU A 17 -0.19 -10.69 -9.26
CA GLU A 17 -1.39 -10.81 -8.43
C GLU A 17 -1.13 -11.24 -6.98
N GLN A 18 0.01 -11.89 -6.73
CA GLN A 18 0.40 -12.35 -5.40
C GLN A 18 1.00 -11.24 -4.53
N LYS A 19 1.26 -10.06 -5.09
CA LYS A 19 1.93 -8.97 -4.36
C LYS A 19 0.98 -8.26 -3.40
N GLY A 20 1.42 -8.10 -2.15
CA GLY A 20 0.75 -7.25 -1.16
C GLY A 20 1.09 -5.77 -1.35
N LEU A 21 0.15 -4.86 -1.11
CA LEU A 21 0.35 -3.42 -1.26
C LEU A 21 1.02 -2.81 -0.03
N VAL A 22 2.26 -2.36 -0.15
CA VAL A 22 3.02 -1.80 0.97
C VAL A 22 3.28 -0.32 0.75
N LEU A 23 2.85 0.52 1.71
CA LEU A 23 3.16 1.95 1.72
C LEU A 23 4.64 2.15 2.08
N SER A 24 5.35 2.96 1.30
CA SER A 24 6.73 3.36 1.59
C SER A 24 6.97 4.82 1.21
N GLU A 25 7.84 5.51 1.93
CA GLU A 25 8.32 6.83 1.52
C GLU A 25 9.49 6.71 0.55
N ARG A 26 10.37 5.74 0.79
CA ARG A 26 11.54 5.45 -0.05
C ARG A 26 11.52 4.02 -0.54
N TRP A 27 12.13 3.79 -1.70
CA TRP A 27 12.14 2.46 -2.31
C TRP A 27 13.02 1.46 -1.53
N ASP A 28 14.05 1.97 -0.84
CA ASP A 28 15.02 1.20 -0.04
C ASP A 28 14.55 0.92 1.40
N GLU A 29 13.35 1.41 1.76
CA GLU A 29 12.62 0.93 2.96
C GLU A 29 12.06 -0.47 2.77
N ILE A 30 12.06 -1.00 1.55
CA ILE A 30 11.69 -2.38 1.26
C ILE A 30 12.95 -3.09 0.78
N TRP A 31 13.31 -4.19 1.46
CA TRP A 31 14.45 -5.01 1.06
C TRP A 31 14.25 -5.55 -0.37
N GLN A 32 15.34 -5.71 -1.10
CA GLN A 32 15.35 -6.02 -2.54
C GLN A 32 14.43 -7.19 -2.91
N GLU A 33 14.65 -8.36 -2.28
CA GLU A 33 13.85 -9.56 -2.49
C GLU A 33 12.37 -9.37 -2.08
N MET A 34 12.10 -8.48 -1.11
CA MET A 34 10.73 -8.19 -0.70
C MET A 34 9.94 -7.51 -1.80
N HIS A 35 10.58 -6.81 -2.75
CA HIS A 35 9.88 -6.28 -3.93
C HIS A 35 9.28 -7.37 -4.83
N ALA A 36 9.65 -8.65 -4.68
CA ALA A 36 8.97 -9.75 -5.36
C ALA A 36 7.58 -10.05 -4.76
N LYS A 37 7.39 -9.79 -3.45
CA LYS A 37 6.14 -10.05 -2.71
C LYS A 37 5.38 -8.78 -2.32
N ALA A 38 6.03 -7.63 -2.34
CA ALA A 38 5.47 -6.32 -2.07
C ALA A 38 5.32 -5.53 -3.37
N PHE A 39 4.18 -4.89 -3.56
CA PHE A 39 4.01 -3.78 -4.48
C PHE A 39 4.08 -2.49 -3.69
N THR A 40 5.06 -1.66 -3.99
CA THR A 40 5.23 -0.36 -3.35
C THR A 40 5.59 0.70 -4.38
N VAL A 41 5.25 1.96 -4.08
CA VAL A 41 5.67 3.11 -4.87
C VAL A 41 6.15 4.19 -3.90
N ALA A 42 7.46 4.41 -3.88
CA ALA A 42 8.12 5.33 -2.94
C ALA A 42 7.48 6.72 -2.93
N GLY A 43 6.87 7.12 -1.82
CA GLY A 43 6.18 8.41 -1.63
C GLY A 43 4.66 8.35 -1.84
N VAL A 44 4.11 7.21 -2.25
CA VAL A 44 2.67 6.95 -2.24
C VAL A 44 2.29 6.49 -0.85
N MET A 45 1.90 7.45 -0.01
CA MET A 45 1.46 7.21 1.38
C MET A 45 -0.06 7.07 1.50
N ARG A 46 -0.72 6.59 0.44
CA ARG A 46 -2.16 6.37 0.35
C ARG A 46 -2.40 5.03 -0.30
N LEU A 47 -3.08 4.14 0.42
CA LEU A 47 -3.24 2.77 -0.04
C LEU A 47 -4.21 2.65 -1.21
N ASP A 48 -5.20 3.53 -1.28
CA ASP A 48 -6.14 3.58 -2.40
C ASP A 48 -5.48 4.06 -3.70
N VAL A 49 -4.61 5.05 -3.58
CA VAL A 49 -3.75 5.47 -4.69
C VAL A 49 -2.84 4.32 -5.10
N LEU A 50 -2.17 3.67 -4.14
CA LEU A 50 -1.29 2.54 -4.41
C LEU A 50 -2.03 1.38 -5.10
N ALA A 51 -3.26 1.09 -4.65
CA ALA A 51 -4.16 0.12 -5.27
C ALA A 51 -4.55 0.52 -6.69
N ASP A 52 -4.89 1.79 -6.95
CA ASP A 52 -5.16 2.26 -8.31
C ASP A 52 -3.91 2.07 -9.21
N ILE A 53 -2.70 2.36 -8.72
CA ILE A 53 -1.45 2.12 -9.48
C ILE A 53 -1.31 0.62 -9.76
N TYR A 54 -1.50 -0.21 -8.74
CA TYR A 54 -1.43 -1.65 -8.84
C TYR A 54 -2.39 -2.19 -9.89
N GLU A 55 -3.67 -1.79 -9.86
CA GLU A 55 -4.68 -2.19 -10.84
C GLU A 55 -4.31 -1.74 -12.27
N GLN A 56 -3.75 -0.53 -12.44
CA GLN A 56 -3.30 -0.08 -13.75
C GLN A 56 -2.12 -0.90 -14.28
N ILE A 57 -1.19 -1.30 -13.41
CA ILE A 57 -0.08 -2.18 -13.79
C ILE A 57 -0.57 -3.60 -14.08
N GLN A 58 -1.48 -4.14 -13.26
CA GLN A 58 -2.11 -5.44 -13.50
C GLN A 58 -2.83 -5.45 -14.85
N LYS A 59 -3.62 -4.42 -15.14
CA LYS A 59 -4.25 -4.21 -16.46
C LYS A 59 -3.21 -4.12 -17.57
N ALA A 60 -2.08 -3.45 -17.33
CA ALA A 60 -1.01 -3.36 -18.32
C ALA A 60 -0.38 -4.72 -18.64
N ILE A 61 -0.13 -5.54 -17.62
CA ILE A 61 0.40 -6.90 -17.78
C ILE A 61 -0.61 -7.79 -18.50
N ALA A 62 -1.88 -7.76 -18.08
CA ALA A 62 -2.93 -8.64 -18.61
C ALA A 62 -3.38 -8.28 -20.03
N LYS A 63 -3.44 -6.98 -20.37
CA LYS A 63 -3.98 -6.48 -21.65
C LYS A 63 -2.95 -5.88 -22.59
N GLY A 64 -1.66 -5.85 -22.21
CA GLY A 64 -0.61 -5.22 -23.01
C GLY A 64 -0.76 -3.70 -23.13
N THR A 65 -1.16 -3.01 -22.06
CA THR A 65 -1.32 -1.54 -22.09
C THR A 65 0.04 -0.86 -22.32
N THR A 66 0.11 0.14 -23.19
CA THR A 66 1.36 0.87 -23.47
C THR A 66 1.69 1.87 -22.37
N LEU A 67 2.96 2.28 -22.28
CA LEU A 67 3.38 3.33 -21.34
C LEU A 67 2.63 4.65 -21.56
N ALA A 68 2.32 5.00 -22.81
CA ALA A 68 1.58 6.22 -23.13
C ALA A 68 0.14 6.15 -22.58
N ASN A 69 -0.55 5.03 -22.78
CA ASN A 69 -1.89 4.81 -22.24
C ASN A 69 -1.88 4.76 -20.72
N PHE A 70 -0.89 4.10 -20.12
CA PHE A 70 -0.72 4.10 -18.66
C PHE A 70 -0.59 5.52 -18.10
N LYS A 71 0.26 6.38 -18.70
CA LYS A 71 0.42 7.77 -18.26
C LYS A 71 -0.91 8.54 -18.33
N LYS A 72 -1.66 8.37 -19.42
CA LYS A 72 -2.98 9.00 -19.60
C LYS A 72 -3.99 8.52 -18.55
N ASP A 73 -4.19 7.20 -18.44
CA ASP A 73 -5.13 6.59 -17.49
C ASP A 73 -4.80 7.01 -16.05
N PHE A 74 -3.50 7.06 -15.71
CA PHE A 74 -3.03 7.49 -14.40
C PHE A 74 -3.36 8.94 -14.09
N GLU A 75 -3.14 9.86 -15.03
CA GLU A 75 -3.49 11.27 -14.86
C GLU A 75 -5.00 11.48 -14.64
N GLU A 76 -5.84 10.73 -15.35
CA GLU A 76 -7.29 10.76 -15.17
C GLU A 76 -7.71 10.24 -13.79
N ILE A 77 -7.10 9.14 -13.32
CA ILE A 77 -7.29 8.62 -11.97
C ILE A 77 -6.92 9.68 -10.94
N MET A 78 -5.76 10.31 -11.06
CA MET A 78 -5.31 11.33 -10.11
C MET A 78 -6.28 12.51 -10.01
N LYS A 79 -6.74 13.02 -11.17
CA LYS A 79 -7.73 14.11 -11.24
C LYS A 79 -9.03 13.71 -10.55
N ARG A 80 -9.59 12.54 -10.91
CA ARG A 80 -10.84 12.02 -10.33
C ARG A 80 -10.75 11.77 -8.83
N ARG A 81 -9.61 11.27 -8.36
CA ARG A 81 -9.37 10.90 -6.95
C ARG A 81 -8.99 12.11 -6.08
N GLY A 82 -8.88 13.31 -6.67
CA GLY A 82 -8.44 14.52 -5.98
C GLY A 82 -7.03 14.39 -5.38
N TRP A 83 -6.22 13.47 -5.92
CA TRP A 83 -4.85 13.27 -5.49
C TRP A 83 -3.96 14.20 -6.30
N TYR A 84 -3.20 15.03 -5.60
CA TYR A 84 -2.28 15.98 -6.20
C TYR A 84 -0.92 15.80 -5.55
N ASP A 85 -0.10 14.93 -6.14
CA ASP A 85 1.31 14.82 -5.78
C ASP A 85 2.14 15.37 -6.95
N PRO A 86 2.78 16.55 -6.78
CA PRO A 86 3.64 17.16 -7.78
C PRO A 86 4.75 16.24 -8.30
N LYS A 87 5.19 15.24 -7.50
CA LYS A 87 6.20 14.27 -7.92
C LYS A 87 5.72 13.42 -9.09
N PHE A 88 4.41 13.19 -9.23
CA PHE A 88 3.82 12.41 -10.33
C PHE A 88 3.58 13.21 -11.61
N LYS A 89 3.75 14.54 -11.57
CA LYS A 89 3.84 15.37 -12.80
C LYS A 89 5.13 15.12 -13.59
N ARG A 90 6.09 14.39 -13.03
CA ARG A 90 7.38 14.08 -13.65
C ARG A 90 7.23 12.85 -14.55
N PRO A 91 7.29 12.98 -15.90
CA PRO A 91 7.01 11.86 -16.81
C PRO A 91 7.91 10.64 -16.62
N TRP A 92 9.15 10.86 -16.18
CA TRP A 92 10.12 9.80 -15.92
C TRP A 92 9.74 8.93 -14.72
N ARG A 93 9.03 9.47 -13.73
CA ARG A 93 8.62 8.71 -12.54
C ARG A 93 7.55 7.68 -12.88
N LEU A 94 6.56 8.09 -13.67
CA LEU A 94 5.52 7.17 -14.19
C LEU A 94 6.14 6.08 -15.05
N GLU A 95 7.14 6.43 -15.87
CA GLU A 95 7.89 5.46 -16.65
C GLU A 95 8.65 4.46 -15.78
N THR A 96 9.34 4.90 -14.73
CA THR A 96 10.02 4.00 -13.78
C THR A 96 9.02 3.06 -13.10
N ILE A 97 7.90 3.58 -12.59
CA ILE A 97 6.87 2.75 -11.95
C ILE A 97 6.35 1.70 -12.92
N PHE A 98 6.00 2.12 -14.13
CA PHE A 98 5.46 1.24 -15.16
C PHE A 98 6.46 0.16 -15.57
N ARG A 99 7.64 0.58 -16.04
CA ARG A 99 8.65 -0.34 -16.59
C ARG A 99 9.15 -1.30 -15.53
N THR A 100 9.54 -0.80 -14.35
CA THR A 100 10.09 -1.67 -13.29
C THR A 100 9.09 -2.75 -12.91
N ASN A 101 7.81 -2.43 -12.70
CA ASN A 101 6.83 -3.43 -12.27
C ASN A 101 6.45 -4.40 -13.41
N VAL A 102 6.16 -3.88 -14.60
CA VAL A 102 5.77 -4.69 -15.76
C VAL A 102 6.91 -5.63 -16.17
N GLN A 103 8.16 -5.15 -16.23
CA GLN A 103 9.30 -5.98 -16.59
C GLN A 103 9.61 -7.00 -15.49
N THR A 104 9.51 -6.65 -14.21
CA THR A 104 9.68 -7.62 -13.13
C THR A 104 8.68 -8.78 -13.27
N ALA A 105 7.41 -8.48 -13.52
CA ALA A 105 6.39 -9.50 -13.70
C ALA A 105 6.65 -10.39 -14.93
N TYR A 106 6.97 -9.79 -16.07
CA TYR A 106 7.29 -10.55 -17.28
C TYR A 106 8.52 -11.44 -17.12
N GLN A 107 9.57 -10.95 -16.47
CA GLN A 107 10.79 -11.73 -16.30
C GLN A 107 10.58 -12.86 -15.27
N ALA A 108 9.83 -12.62 -14.20
CA ALA A 108 9.48 -13.69 -13.27
C ALA A 108 8.64 -14.80 -13.93
N GLY A 109 7.67 -14.42 -14.76
CA GLY A 109 6.89 -15.40 -15.55
C GLY A 109 7.77 -16.18 -16.53
N ARG A 110 8.66 -15.49 -17.25
CA ARG A 110 9.64 -16.13 -18.15
C ARG A 110 10.58 -17.08 -17.42
N TYR A 111 11.06 -16.71 -16.24
CA TYR A 111 11.93 -17.56 -15.44
C TYR A 111 11.26 -18.90 -15.14
N LYS A 112 9.99 -18.88 -14.74
CA LYS A 112 9.21 -20.09 -14.48
C LYS A 112 9.13 -20.99 -15.72
N GLN A 113 8.70 -20.42 -16.85
CA GLN A 113 8.62 -21.14 -18.13
C GLN A 113 9.97 -21.71 -18.58
N GLN A 114 11.06 -20.95 -18.36
CA GLN A 114 12.41 -21.40 -18.71
C GLN A 114 12.91 -22.51 -17.81
N LYS A 115 12.59 -22.48 -16.51
CA LYS A 115 12.93 -23.55 -15.56
C LYS A 115 12.20 -24.84 -15.90
N GLU A 116 10.91 -24.76 -16.26
CA GLU A 116 10.13 -25.93 -16.70
C GLU A 116 10.68 -26.59 -17.97
N MET A 117 11.40 -25.81 -18.80
CA MET A 117 12.01 -26.27 -20.04
C MET A 117 13.52 -26.52 -19.92
N ALA A 118 14.09 -26.48 -18.71
CA ALA A 118 15.54 -26.53 -18.51
C ALA A 118 16.16 -27.85 -19.00
N ASP A 119 15.43 -28.96 -18.96
CA ASP A 119 15.93 -30.27 -19.40
C ASP A 119 16.24 -30.32 -20.91
N ILE A 120 15.39 -29.65 -21.71
CA ILE A 120 15.53 -29.59 -23.17
C ILE A 120 16.20 -28.30 -23.67
N ARG A 121 16.24 -27.26 -22.84
CA ARG A 121 16.89 -25.96 -23.11
C ARG A 121 17.81 -25.56 -21.95
N PRO A 122 18.90 -26.33 -21.71
CA PRO A 122 19.71 -26.21 -20.50
C PRO A 122 20.66 -25.01 -20.48
N TYR A 123 20.69 -24.19 -21.54
CA TYR A 123 21.58 -23.04 -21.65
C TYR A 123 20.79 -21.75 -21.76
N TRP A 124 21.18 -20.74 -21.00
CA TRP A 124 20.54 -19.43 -20.99
C TRP A 124 21.56 -18.36 -21.34
N MET A 125 21.18 -17.44 -22.21
CA MET A 125 22.01 -16.33 -22.67
C MET A 125 21.45 -15.02 -22.13
N TYR A 126 22.30 -14.20 -21.51
CA TYR A 126 21.94 -12.83 -21.15
C TYR A 126 21.94 -11.96 -22.40
N ASP A 127 20.88 -11.19 -22.59
CA ASP A 127 20.67 -10.38 -23.81
C ASP A 127 20.32 -8.94 -23.40
N ALA A 128 21.30 -8.05 -23.56
CA ALA A 128 21.16 -6.62 -23.31
C ALA A 128 20.76 -5.90 -24.60
N VAL A 129 20.02 -4.80 -24.47
CA VAL A 129 19.54 -4.03 -25.64
C VAL A 129 20.68 -3.30 -26.38
N ASN A 130 21.81 -3.05 -25.70
CA ASN A 130 23.00 -2.39 -26.25
C ASN A 130 22.75 -1.04 -26.95
N ASP A 131 21.77 -0.27 -26.49
CA ASP A 131 21.62 1.13 -26.90
C ASP A 131 22.38 2.09 -25.96
N SER A 132 22.30 3.39 -26.24
CA SER A 132 22.95 4.44 -25.44
C SER A 132 22.49 4.54 -23.98
N ARG A 133 21.45 3.80 -23.59
CA ARG A 133 20.90 3.74 -22.22
C ARG A 133 21.27 2.44 -21.50
N THR A 134 21.95 1.51 -22.15
CA THR A 134 22.46 0.29 -21.51
C THR A 134 23.62 0.64 -20.59
N ARG A 135 23.52 0.26 -19.32
CA ARG A 135 24.59 0.49 -18.32
C ARG A 135 25.80 -0.40 -18.64
N PRO A 136 27.04 0.04 -18.36
CA PRO A 136 28.25 -0.76 -18.64
C PRO A 136 28.25 -2.16 -18.03
N SER A 137 27.72 -2.32 -16.80
CA SER A 137 27.59 -3.63 -16.15
C SER A 137 26.66 -4.58 -16.91
N HIS A 138 25.59 -4.06 -17.51
CA HIS A 138 24.63 -4.85 -18.30
C HIS A 138 25.22 -5.22 -19.67
N ALA A 139 25.90 -4.28 -20.33
CA ALA A 139 26.62 -4.53 -21.58
C ALA A 139 27.74 -5.58 -21.39
N ALA A 140 28.43 -5.56 -20.25
CA ALA A 140 29.45 -6.56 -19.92
C ALA A 140 28.90 -7.98 -19.69
N MET A 141 27.58 -8.12 -19.52
CA MET A 141 26.90 -9.42 -19.44
C MET A 141 26.34 -9.89 -20.77
N ASP A 142 26.20 -9.00 -21.74
CA ASP A 142 25.58 -9.31 -23.02
C ASP A 142 26.26 -10.47 -23.75
N GLY A 143 25.46 -11.35 -24.33
CA GLY A 143 25.90 -12.51 -25.10
C GLY A 143 26.49 -13.65 -24.26
N LYS A 144 26.73 -13.47 -22.96
CA LYS A 144 27.24 -14.55 -22.10
C LYS A 144 26.20 -15.64 -21.94
N VAL A 145 26.64 -16.88 -22.14
CA VAL A 145 25.81 -18.08 -22.02
C VAL A 145 26.23 -18.85 -20.78
N PHE A 146 25.27 -19.23 -19.95
CA PHE A 146 25.49 -20.06 -18.77
C PHE A 146 24.54 -21.25 -18.79
N ARG A 147 24.82 -22.28 -18.00
CA ARG A 147 23.82 -23.31 -17.76
C ARG A 147 22.64 -22.74 -16.97
N ALA A 148 21.45 -23.31 -17.16
CA ALA A 148 20.21 -22.89 -16.48
C ALA A 148 20.24 -23.08 -14.95
N ASP A 149 21.13 -23.94 -14.46
CA ASP A 149 21.37 -24.24 -13.04
C ASP A 149 22.58 -23.47 -12.45
N ASP A 150 23.25 -22.62 -13.23
CA ASP A 150 24.39 -21.83 -12.76
C ASP A 150 23.94 -20.78 -11.71
N PRO A 151 24.66 -20.63 -10.58
CA PRO A 151 24.32 -19.69 -9.52
C PRO A 151 24.33 -18.22 -9.95
N ILE A 152 24.89 -17.88 -11.11
CA ILE A 152 24.83 -16.52 -11.67
C ILE A 152 23.39 -16.03 -11.77
N TRP A 153 22.44 -16.93 -12.06
CA TRP A 153 21.02 -16.60 -12.20
C TRP A 153 20.33 -16.26 -10.88
N GLU A 154 21.00 -16.40 -9.73
CA GLU A 154 20.49 -15.90 -8.46
C GLU A 154 20.53 -14.38 -8.38
N THR A 155 21.45 -13.73 -9.10
CA THR A 155 21.67 -12.29 -9.04
C THR A 155 21.55 -11.60 -10.40
N TRP A 156 21.87 -12.30 -11.49
CA TRP A 156 21.88 -11.78 -12.86
C TRP A 156 20.69 -12.27 -13.71
N TYR A 157 19.52 -12.38 -13.09
CA TYR A 157 18.27 -12.56 -13.83
C TYR A 157 17.49 -11.23 -13.85
N PRO A 158 17.13 -10.68 -15.03
CA PRO A 158 16.49 -9.37 -15.13
C PRO A 158 15.17 -9.23 -14.34
N PRO A 159 14.80 -8.01 -13.92
CA PRO A 159 15.53 -6.76 -14.14
C PRO A 159 16.69 -6.58 -13.14
N ASN A 160 17.85 -6.11 -13.65
CA ASN A 160 19.06 -5.89 -12.85
C ASN A 160 19.30 -4.40 -12.57
N GLY A 161 18.22 -3.61 -12.53
CA GLY A 161 18.24 -2.16 -12.35
C GLY A 161 16.93 -1.48 -12.71
N PHE A 162 16.75 -0.23 -12.26
CA PHE A 162 15.62 0.59 -12.68
C PHE A 162 15.63 0.79 -14.20
N ASN A 163 14.47 0.61 -14.84
CA ASN A 163 14.29 0.69 -16.30
C ASN A 163 15.13 -0.33 -17.10
N CYS A 164 15.59 -1.43 -16.49
CA CYS A 164 16.33 -2.50 -17.18
C CYS A 164 15.51 -3.11 -18.32
N ARG A 165 16.05 -3.18 -19.53
CA ARG A 165 15.36 -3.79 -20.70
C ARG A 165 15.99 -5.10 -21.15
N CYS A 166 16.96 -5.60 -20.40
CA CYS A 166 17.63 -6.87 -20.67
C CYS A 166 16.66 -8.03 -20.49
N ARG A 167 16.95 -9.14 -21.16
CA ARG A 167 16.20 -10.40 -21.11
C ARG A 167 17.13 -11.60 -21.06
N VAL A 168 16.57 -12.76 -20.78
CA VAL A 168 17.28 -14.04 -20.86
C VAL A 168 16.67 -14.88 -21.97
N VAL A 169 17.52 -15.39 -22.85
CA VAL A 169 17.13 -16.24 -23.97
C VAL A 169 17.49 -17.69 -23.61
N SER A 170 16.51 -18.59 -23.57
CA SER A 170 16.78 -20.02 -23.42
C SER A 170 17.25 -20.62 -24.74
N LEU A 171 18.20 -21.55 -24.69
CA LEU A 171 18.88 -22.14 -25.83
C LEU A 171 18.97 -23.65 -25.66
N SER A 172 18.78 -24.39 -26.75
CA SER A 172 19.09 -25.83 -26.79
C SER A 172 20.59 -26.06 -27.04
N LYS A 173 21.08 -27.26 -26.74
CA LYS A 173 22.47 -27.67 -27.04
C LYS A 173 22.82 -27.47 -28.52
N ARG A 174 21.89 -27.82 -29.43
CA ARG A 174 22.05 -27.61 -30.88
C ARG A 174 22.23 -26.14 -31.24
N GLN A 175 21.47 -25.24 -30.61
CA GLN A 175 21.60 -23.79 -30.87
C GLN A 175 22.92 -23.21 -30.35
N VAL A 176 23.40 -23.69 -29.21
CA VAL A 176 24.73 -23.31 -28.69
C VAL A 176 25.82 -23.73 -29.68
N GLN A 177 25.79 -24.98 -30.14
CA GLN A 177 26.75 -25.53 -31.09
C GLN A 177 26.69 -24.82 -32.46
N SER A 178 25.50 -24.68 -33.04
CA SER A 178 25.34 -24.10 -34.38
C SER A 178 25.71 -22.61 -34.43
N ARG A 179 25.61 -21.90 -33.31
CA ARG A 179 25.98 -20.48 -33.19
C ARG A 179 27.41 -20.27 -32.68
N GLY A 180 28.15 -21.34 -32.40
CA GLY A 180 29.52 -21.27 -31.86
C GLY A 180 29.61 -20.55 -30.51
N LEU A 181 28.56 -20.62 -29.69
CA LEU A 181 28.51 -19.90 -28.41
C LEU A 181 29.36 -20.60 -27.33
N GLN A 182 30.14 -19.82 -26.60
CA GLN A 182 30.94 -20.30 -25.47
C GLN A 182 30.13 -20.31 -24.18
N ILE A 183 30.17 -21.42 -23.46
CA ILE A 183 29.52 -21.57 -22.15
C ILE A 183 30.47 -21.01 -21.09
N SER A 184 30.00 -20.00 -20.37
CA SER A 184 30.71 -19.33 -19.28
C SER A 184 30.36 -19.96 -17.92
N GLU A 185 31.19 -19.71 -16.92
CA GLU A 185 30.93 -20.07 -15.51
C GLU A 185 30.62 -18.81 -14.69
N GLY A 186 29.54 -18.85 -13.90
CA GLY A 186 29.10 -17.72 -13.10
C GLY A 186 30.12 -17.20 -12.10
N LYS A 187 30.94 -18.09 -11.52
CA LYS A 187 31.97 -17.75 -10.52
C LYS A 187 33.00 -16.73 -11.03
N GLY A 188 33.21 -16.64 -12.34
CA GLY A 188 34.15 -15.69 -12.96
C GLY A 188 33.60 -14.30 -13.22
N VAL A 189 32.30 -14.06 -13.00
CA VAL A 189 31.66 -12.76 -13.31
C VAL A 189 31.94 -11.75 -12.21
N LYS A 190 32.66 -10.67 -12.54
CA LYS A 190 33.03 -9.60 -11.59
C LYS A 190 32.04 -8.43 -11.54
N VAL A 191 31.23 -8.25 -12.59
CA VAL A 191 30.22 -7.19 -12.63
C VAL A 191 29.00 -7.54 -11.79
N LYS A 192 28.40 -6.54 -11.16
CA LYS A 192 27.22 -6.69 -10.32
C LYS A 192 26.00 -6.00 -10.94
N PRO A 193 24.78 -6.48 -10.65
CA PRO A 193 23.55 -5.72 -10.87
C PRO A 193 23.61 -4.35 -10.19
N ASP A 194 22.69 -3.46 -10.57
CA ASP A 194 22.55 -2.19 -9.87
C ASP A 194 22.14 -2.42 -8.40
N GLN A 195 22.58 -1.53 -7.52
CA GLN A 195 22.21 -1.55 -6.11
C GLN A 195 20.69 -1.64 -5.95
N GLY A 196 20.21 -2.65 -5.26
CA GLY A 196 18.77 -2.87 -5.07
C GLY A 196 18.21 -4.02 -5.90
N PHE A 197 18.98 -4.58 -6.83
CA PHE A 197 18.54 -5.56 -7.82
C PHE A 197 19.43 -6.81 -7.84
N GLU A 198 20.18 -7.07 -6.77
CA GLU A 198 21.04 -8.23 -6.62
C GLU A 198 20.25 -9.50 -6.24
N TYR A 199 19.15 -9.78 -6.94
CA TYR A 199 18.28 -10.93 -6.71
C TYR A 199 17.54 -11.36 -7.98
N ASN A 200 17.04 -12.59 -8.00
CA ASN A 200 16.19 -13.11 -9.05
C ASN A 200 14.70 -13.02 -8.66
N PRO A 201 13.90 -12.16 -9.31
CA PRO A 201 12.48 -12.00 -8.96
C PRO A 201 11.67 -13.28 -9.15
N GLY A 202 11.99 -14.10 -10.15
CA GLY A 202 11.30 -15.36 -10.44
C GLY A 202 11.62 -16.48 -9.46
N LYS A 203 12.81 -16.47 -8.83
CA LYS A 203 13.22 -17.47 -7.82
C LYS A 203 12.66 -17.15 -6.43
N VAL A 204 12.69 -15.88 -6.05
CA VAL A 204 12.37 -15.40 -4.68
C VAL A 204 10.94 -15.74 -4.23
N ILE A 205 9.96 -15.87 -5.13
CA ILE A 205 8.62 -16.28 -4.72
C ILE A 205 8.59 -17.69 -4.13
N PHE A 206 9.40 -18.61 -4.65
CA PHE A 206 9.36 -20.04 -4.30
C PHE A 206 10.20 -20.39 -3.07
N GLU A 207 11.25 -19.62 -2.78
CA GLU A 207 12.32 -20.03 -1.84
C GLU A 207 12.56 -19.06 -0.67
N LEU A 208 11.67 -18.09 -0.44
CA LEU A 208 11.92 -17.03 0.53
C LEU A 208 11.92 -17.54 1.99
N ASP A 209 13.12 -17.72 2.56
CA ASP A 209 13.33 -18.05 3.98
C ASP A 209 13.27 -16.79 4.87
N ILE A 210 12.09 -16.48 5.39
CA ILE A 210 11.82 -15.28 6.22
C ILE A 210 12.67 -15.26 7.51
N GLU A 211 13.00 -16.42 8.09
CA GLU A 211 13.72 -16.49 9.38
C GLU A 211 15.18 -16.06 9.26
N LYS A 212 15.85 -16.50 8.19
CA LYS A 212 17.22 -16.08 7.86
C LYS A 212 17.33 -14.56 7.75
N TYR A 213 16.31 -13.89 7.21
CA TYR A 213 16.31 -12.44 7.00
C TYR A 213 15.93 -11.64 8.25
N ARG A 214 15.04 -12.16 9.11
CA ARG A 214 14.58 -11.50 10.35
C ARG A 214 15.74 -11.12 11.28
N LYS A 215 16.80 -11.93 11.33
CA LYS A 215 17.97 -11.70 12.18
C LYS A 215 18.87 -10.56 11.68
N LYS A 216 18.94 -10.35 10.37
CA LYS A 216 19.82 -9.38 9.70
C LYS A 216 19.21 -7.98 9.55
N TYR A 217 17.88 -7.89 9.41
CA TYR A 217 17.17 -6.64 9.10
C TYR A 217 16.01 -6.32 10.06
N LYS A 218 16.21 -6.51 11.37
CA LYS A 218 15.19 -6.36 12.43
C LYS A 218 14.35 -5.06 12.33
N ASP A 219 14.93 -3.96 11.84
CA ASP A 219 14.25 -2.67 11.70
C ASP A 219 13.36 -2.53 10.46
N LEU A 220 13.69 -3.22 9.35
CA LEU A 220 12.89 -3.26 8.12
C LEU A 220 11.60 -4.09 8.31
N PHE A 221 11.65 -5.10 9.17
CA PHE A 221 10.49 -5.90 9.61
C PHE A 221 9.54 -5.15 10.58
N LYS A 222 9.70 -3.83 10.76
CA LYS A 222 8.65 -2.99 11.37
C LYS A 222 7.43 -2.88 10.46
N ILE A 223 7.57 -3.12 9.15
CA ILE A 223 6.46 -3.43 8.26
C ILE A 223 6.10 -4.89 8.52
N ASN A 224 4.88 -5.13 9.02
CA ASN A 224 4.45 -6.41 9.56
C ASN A 224 4.78 -7.60 8.61
N PRO A 225 5.74 -8.48 8.95
CA PRO A 225 6.15 -9.62 8.11
C PRO A 225 4.99 -10.57 7.79
N GLU A 226 3.95 -10.56 8.61
CA GLU A 226 2.76 -11.37 8.45
C GLU A 226 1.91 -10.95 7.24
N ILE A 227 2.04 -9.71 6.72
CA ILE A 227 1.36 -9.27 5.48
C ILE A 227 1.78 -10.15 4.28
N PHE A 228 2.93 -10.82 4.35
CA PHE A 228 3.51 -11.62 3.28
C PHE A 228 3.25 -13.13 3.36
N LYS A 229 2.57 -13.67 4.39
CA LYS A 229 2.18 -15.09 4.30
C LYS A 229 1.03 -15.21 3.28
N PRO A 230 0.97 -16.25 2.43
CA PRO A 230 -0.19 -16.51 1.58
C PRO A 230 -1.48 -16.46 2.42
N PRO A 231 -2.62 -16.03 1.86
CA PRO A 231 -3.86 -15.90 2.61
C PRO A 231 -4.17 -17.21 3.34
N GLN A 232 -4.24 -17.17 4.68
CA GLN A 232 -4.89 -18.23 5.43
C GLN A 232 -6.37 -18.31 4.99
N LYS A 233 -7.03 -19.44 5.25
CA LYS A 233 -8.47 -19.59 4.96
C LYS A 233 -9.22 -18.42 5.63
N ILE A 234 -9.79 -17.55 4.80
CA ILE A 234 -10.58 -16.40 5.27
C ILE A 234 -11.68 -16.92 6.23
N PRO A 235 -11.82 -16.32 7.43
CA PRO A 235 -12.75 -16.76 8.49
C PRO A 235 -14.15 -17.05 7.98
N GLN A 236 -14.71 -18.23 8.29
CA GLN A 236 -16.04 -18.62 7.84
C GLN A 236 -17.14 -17.83 8.58
N ALA A 237 -16.89 -17.53 9.85
CA ALA A 237 -17.79 -16.81 10.74
C ALA A 237 -17.07 -15.69 11.52
N ILE A 238 -17.85 -14.80 12.13
CA ILE A 238 -17.34 -13.70 12.97
C ILE A 238 -16.54 -14.22 14.17
N SER A 239 -16.90 -15.38 14.72
CA SER A 239 -16.21 -15.99 15.86
C SER A 239 -14.74 -16.32 15.58
N GLU A 240 -14.41 -16.61 14.32
CA GLU A 240 -13.04 -16.94 13.87
C GLU A 240 -12.20 -15.68 13.58
N LEU A 241 -12.82 -14.49 13.47
CA LEU A 241 -12.09 -13.26 13.16
C LEU A 241 -11.06 -12.92 14.23
N LYS A 242 -11.35 -13.16 15.51
CA LYS A 242 -10.45 -12.79 16.61
C LYS A 242 -9.09 -13.47 16.45
N ASP A 243 -9.09 -14.79 16.31
CA ASP A 243 -7.85 -15.57 16.19
C ASP A 243 -7.11 -15.23 14.89
N PHE A 244 -7.84 -15.13 13.78
CA PHE A 244 -7.27 -14.71 12.49
C PHE A 244 -6.57 -13.34 12.58
N LEU A 245 -7.23 -12.33 13.14
CA LEU A 245 -6.69 -10.98 13.22
C LEU A 245 -5.53 -10.88 14.22
N ASN A 246 -5.62 -11.55 15.36
CA ASN A 246 -4.53 -11.58 16.35
C ASN A 246 -3.28 -12.23 15.76
N GLU A 247 -3.41 -13.37 15.06
CA GLU A 247 -2.29 -14.04 14.42
C GLU A 247 -1.71 -13.17 13.28
N ARG A 248 -2.58 -12.69 12.39
CA ARG A 248 -2.16 -12.03 11.14
C ARG A 248 -1.63 -10.62 11.33
N LEU A 249 -2.14 -9.89 12.32
CA LEU A 249 -1.81 -8.49 12.54
C LEU A 249 -1.07 -8.26 13.86
N ASN A 250 -0.72 -9.34 14.58
CA ASN A 250 -0.06 -9.29 15.89
C ASN A 250 -0.82 -8.38 16.88
N LEU A 251 -2.11 -8.65 17.01
CA LEU A 251 -3.05 -7.87 17.82
C LEU A 251 -3.35 -8.58 19.15
N ASN A 252 -4.00 -7.85 20.06
CA ASN A 252 -4.47 -8.36 21.35
C ASN A 252 -5.96 -8.08 21.52
N ILE A 253 -6.77 -8.53 20.56
CA ILE A 253 -8.24 -8.47 20.62
C ILE A 253 -8.72 -9.61 21.53
N ARG A 254 -9.51 -9.26 22.54
CA ARG A 254 -10.02 -10.23 23.52
C ARG A 254 -11.20 -11.03 22.97
N GLU A 255 -12.14 -10.35 22.32
CA GLU A 255 -13.36 -10.94 21.80
C GLU A 255 -13.91 -10.11 20.63
N ILE A 256 -14.54 -10.76 19.65
CA ILE A 256 -15.34 -10.10 18.63
C ILE A 256 -16.75 -10.71 18.68
N LYS A 257 -17.75 -9.90 19.00
CA LYS A 257 -19.13 -10.38 19.16
C LYS A 257 -20.17 -9.50 18.49
N THR A 258 -21.27 -10.13 18.10
CA THR A 258 -22.44 -9.45 17.56
C THR A 258 -23.33 -8.94 18.70
N VAL A 259 -23.82 -7.71 18.60
CA VAL A 259 -24.73 -7.09 19.56
C VAL A 259 -25.91 -6.41 18.87
N ARG A 260 -27.00 -6.18 19.60
CA ARG A 260 -28.13 -5.38 19.10
C ARG A 260 -27.98 -3.94 19.63
N SER A 261 -27.42 -3.03 18.84
CA SER A 261 -27.20 -1.62 19.24
C SER A 261 -27.54 -0.65 18.11
N LYS A 262 -28.26 0.42 18.42
CA LYS A 262 -28.48 1.57 17.51
C LYS A 262 -27.48 2.71 17.73
N ARG A 263 -26.62 2.62 18.75
CA ARG A 263 -25.73 3.73 19.15
C ARG A 263 -24.47 3.84 18.31
N TYR A 264 -24.05 2.74 17.69
CA TYR A 264 -22.78 2.63 16.97
C TYR A 264 -22.85 1.53 15.92
N PHE A 265 -22.06 1.63 14.86
CA PHE A 265 -21.89 0.55 13.89
C PHE A 265 -21.08 -0.58 14.49
N MET A 266 -19.91 -0.24 15.01
CA MET A 266 -19.05 -1.12 15.80
C MET A 266 -18.51 -0.32 17.00
N ALA A 267 -17.97 -0.99 18.00
CA ALA A 267 -17.36 -0.33 19.16
C ALA A 267 -16.28 -1.21 19.81
N CYS A 268 -15.17 -0.60 20.18
CA CYS A 268 -14.14 -1.19 21.02
C CYS A 268 -14.38 -0.87 22.50
N THR A 269 -14.24 -1.87 23.37
CA THR A 269 -14.38 -1.69 24.83
C THR A 269 -13.04 -1.40 25.51
N ARG A 270 -13.11 -1.12 26.83
CA ARG A 270 -11.94 -1.02 27.72
C ARG A 270 -11.06 -2.27 27.68
N ASP A 271 -11.68 -3.44 27.55
CA ASP A 271 -11.00 -4.74 27.59
C ASP A 271 -10.65 -5.30 26.21
N ASN A 272 -10.60 -4.43 25.18
CA ASN A 272 -10.31 -4.80 23.79
C ASN A 272 -11.31 -5.83 23.22
N GLU A 273 -12.58 -5.76 23.63
CA GLU A 273 -13.67 -6.44 22.93
C GLU A 273 -14.18 -5.55 21.81
N ILE A 274 -14.42 -6.14 20.62
CA ILE A 274 -15.06 -5.47 19.50
C ILE A 274 -16.52 -5.94 19.42
N ARG A 275 -17.44 -4.99 19.45
CA ARG A 275 -18.89 -5.22 19.37
C ARG A 275 -19.39 -4.78 18.01
N ILE A 276 -20.02 -5.69 17.26
CA ILE A 276 -20.53 -5.43 15.92
C ILE A 276 -22.06 -5.35 15.98
N SER A 277 -22.65 -4.23 15.54
CA SER A 277 -24.10 -4.10 15.53
C SER A 277 -24.76 -5.00 14.49
N ASN A 278 -25.85 -5.65 14.89
CA ASN A 278 -26.76 -6.41 14.01
C ASN A 278 -28.01 -5.62 13.62
N ILE A 279 -28.04 -4.31 13.85
CA ILE A 279 -29.14 -3.45 13.43
C ILE A 279 -28.85 -2.91 12.02
N THR A 280 -29.89 -2.82 11.20
CA THR A 280 -29.88 -2.08 9.95
C THR A 280 -30.04 -0.59 10.22
N PHE A 281 -29.09 0.19 9.73
CA PHE A 281 -29.10 1.65 9.79
C PHE A 281 -29.64 2.18 8.46
N TYR A 282 -30.95 2.48 8.44
CA TYR A 282 -31.68 2.86 7.22
C TYR A 282 -31.15 4.15 6.59
N ASP A 283 -30.74 5.12 7.42
CA ASP A 283 -30.19 6.42 6.97
C ASP A 283 -28.83 6.29 6.26
N TYR A 284 -28.21 5.10 6.33
CA TYR A 284 -26.88 4.83 5.79
C TYR A 284 -26.95 3.76 4.71
N ASN A 285 -27.85 3.95 3.74
CA ASN A 285 -28.04 3.03 2.61
C ASN A 285 -28.27 1.58 3.07
N ASN A 286 -29.14 1.40 4.06
CA ASN A 286 -29.47 0.11 4.66
C ASN A 286 -28.25 -0.67 5.18
N PHE A 287 -27.21 0.03 5.64
CA PHE A 287 -26.00 -0.58 6.18
C PHE A 287 -26.31 -1.39 7.44
N CYS A 288 -25.88 -2.65 7.47
CA CYS A 288 -26.01 -3.53 8.62
C CYS A 288 -24.63 -4.15 8.89
N PRO A 289 -23.86 -3.62 9.86
CA PRO A 289 -22.45 -3.96 10.06
C PRO A 289 -22.17 -5.46 10.10
N ASN A 290 -22.97 -6.22 10.88
CA ASN A 290 -22.83 -7.67 10.97
C ASN A 290 -23.14 -8.40 9.66
N LYS A 291 -24.25 -8.02 8.98
CA LYS A 291 -24.66 -8.66 7.73
C LYS A 291 -23.65 -8.39 6.63
N ASP A 292 -23.24 -7.13 6.49
CA ASP A 292 -22.32 -6.69 5.44
C ASP A 292 -20.92 -7.29 5.66
N LEU A 293 -20.44 -7.37 6.91
CA LEU A 293 -19.17 -8.03 7.21
C LEU A 293 -19.20 -9.54 6.92
N LYS A 294 -20.28 -10.24 7.29
CA LYS A 294 -20.47 -11.66 6.94
C LYS A 294 -20.49 -11.89 5.43
N ASN A 295 -21.17 -11.04 4.70
CA ASN A 295 -21.20 -11.09 3.24
C ASN A 295 -19.83 -10.80 2.63
N ALA A 296 -19.09 -9.83 3.17
CA ALA A 296 -17.73 -9.53 2.77
C ALA A 296 -16.83 -10.76 2.89
N LEU A 297 -16.79 -11.39 4.08
CA LEU A 297 -16.00 -12.62 4.30
C LEU A 297 -16.38 -13.73 3.32
N LYS A 298 -17.69 -13.95 3.09
CA LYS A 298 -18.19 -14.94 2.13
C LYS A 298 -17.73 -14.66 0.70
N LYS A 299 -17.74 -13.39 0.27
CA LYS A 299 -17.35 -12.98 -1.08
C LYS A 299 -15.84 -13.00 -1.27
N MET A 300 -15.06 -12.54 -0.29
CA MET A 300 -13.60 -12.61 -0.35
C MET A 300 -13.13 -14.07 -0.47
N ARG A 301 -13.76 -15.02 0.23
CA ARG A 301 -13.51 -16.48 0.05
C ARG A 301 -13.70 -16.97 -1.37
N LYS A 302 -14.61 -16.35 -2.13
CA LYS A 302 -14.96 -16.73 -3.50
C LYS A 302 -14.25 -15.88 -4.57
N GLY A 303 -13.38 -14.94 -4.17
CA GLY A 303 -12.81 -13.95 -5.08
C GLY A 303 -13.83 -13.00 -5.71
N ALA A 304 -15.00 -12.84 -5.08
CA ALA A 304 -16.08 -12.02 -5.63
C ALA A 304 -15.93 -10.53 -5.26
N PRO A 305 -16.45 -9.60 -6.09
CA PRO A 305 -16.47 -8.17 -5.78
C PRO A 305 -17.27 -7.86 -4.51
N LEU A 306 -16.71 -7.01 -3.64
CA LEU A 306 -17.46 -6.39 -2.55
C LEU A 306 -18.36 -5.26 -3.06
N THR A 307 -19.47 -5.04 -2.37
CA THR A 307 -20.25 -3.78 -2.46
C THR A 307 -19.63 -2.72 -1.56
N PHE A 308 -20.09 -1.47 -1.68
CA PHE A 308 -19.64 -0.39 -0.81
C PHE A 308 -19.89 -0.71 0.67
N ASN A 309 -21.08 -1.17 1.05
CA ASN A 309 -21.42 -1.49 2.44
C ASN A 309 -20.56 -2.65 3.00
N GLU A 310 -20.32 -3.68 2.18
CA GLU A 310 -19.46 -4.82 2.56
C GLU A 310 -18.02 -4.37 2.82
N GLU A 311 -17.45 -3.54 1.95
CA GLU A 311 -16.10 -3.00 2.16
C GLU A 311 -16.05 -1.96 3.30
N TYR A 312 -17.08 -1.13 3.43
CA TYR A 312 -17.21 -0.14 4.51
C TYR A 312 -17.32 -0.82 5.88
N SER A 313 -17.93 -2.01 5.97
CA SER A 313 -17.95 -2.79 7.21
C SER A 313 -16.54 -3.19 7.68
N LEU A 314 -15.60 -3.43 6.75
CA LEU A 314 -14.21 -3.70 7.06
C LEU A 314 -13.48 -2.43 7.51
N GLU A 315 -13.80 -1.26 6.94
CA GLU A 315 -13.28 0.02 7.43
C GLU A 315 -13.76 0.35 8.84
N SER A 316 -15.05 0.15 9.11
CA SER A 316 -15.62 0.31 10.45
C SER A 316 -14.97 -0.66 11.45
N LEU A 317 -14.73 -1.91 11.05
CA LEU A 317 -13.99 -2.87 11.87
C LEU A 317 -12.56 -2.41 12.12
N TRP A 318 -11.90 -1.87 11.10
CA TRP A 318 -10.52 -1.38 11.21
C TRP A 318 -10.38 -0.22 12.20
N HIS A 319 -11.34 0.71 12.22
CA HIS A 319 -11.40 1.77 13.23
C HIS A 319 -11.38 1.20 14.66
N GLU A 320 -12.20 0.19 14.94
CA GLU A 320 -12.23 -0.46 16.26
C GLU A 320 -10.96 -1.26 16.58
N ILE A 321 -10.38 -1.92 15.57
CA ILE A 321 -9.09 -2.61 15.72
C ILE A 321 -8.01 -1.61 16.13
N LEU A 322 -7.97 -0.45 15.48
CA LEU A 322 -7.01 0.59 15.82
C LEU A 322 -7.23 1.10 17.26
N HIS A 323 -8.47 1.15 17.77
CA HIS A 323 -8.74 1.43 19.19
C HIS A 323 -8.25 0.31 20.12
N SER A 324 -8.37 -0.95 19.73
CA SER A 324 -7.89 -2.09 20.54
C SER A 324 -6.37 -2.07 20.76
N CYS A 325 -5.65 -1.33 19.91
CA CYS A 325 -4.21 -1.16 20.00
C CYS A 325 -3.77 0.01 20.91
N GLN A 326 -4.72 0.69 21.57
CA GLN A 326 -4.46 1.87 22.40
C GLN A 326 -4.40 1.52 23.89
N SER A 327 -3.63 2.31 24.65
CA SER A 327 -3.68 2.25 26.11
C SER A 327 -5.04 2.73 26.62
N ILE A 328 -5.55 2.20 27.73
CA ILE A 328 -6.83 2.62 28.33
C ILE A 328 -6.89 4.14 28.51
N ARG A 329 -5.76 4.76 28.89
CA ARG A 329 -5.65 6.20 29.05
C ARG A 329 -5.95 6.96 27.76
N ASP A 330 -5.40 6.48 26.65
CA ASP A 330 -5.50 7.13 25.34
C ASP A 330 -6.86 6.92 24.66
N LYS A 331 -7.64 5.90 25.04
CA LYS A 331 -8.98 5.65 24.48
C LYS A 331 -10.16 6.08 25.38
N PHE A 332 -10.00 6.16 26.70
CA PHE A 332 -11.13 6.39 27.63
C PHE A 332 -10.91 7.43 28.73
N LEU A 333 -9.68 7.94 28.93
CA LEU A 333 -9.37 8.90 30.01
C LEU A 333 -8.95 10.27 29.47
N LEU A 334 -9.28 10.56 28.21
CA LEU A 334 -9.02 11.85 27.59
C LEU A 334 -10.13 12.86 27.96
N PRO A 335 -9.77 14.14 28.16
CA PRO A 335 -10.75 15.23 28.19
C PRO A 335 -11.64 15.22 26.94
N GLU A 336 -12.86 15.73 27.05
CA GLU A 336 -13.83 15.73 25.94
C GLU A 336 -13.25 16.28 24.62
N LYS A 337 -12.56 17.43 24.69
CA LYS A 337 -11.90 18.05 23.53
C LYS A 337 -10.90 17.10 22.85
N ASP A 338 -10.11 16.41 23.66
CA ASP A 338 -9.07 15.49 23.18
C ASP A 338 -9.66 14.22 22.60
N THR A 339 -10.73 13.71 23.22
CA THR A 339 -11.48 12.57 22.71
C THR A 339 -12.02 12.88 21.31
N LEU A 340 -12.66 14.02 21.10
CA LEU A 340 -13.27 14.35 19.81
C LEU A 340 -12.24 14.58 18.69
N ILE A 341 -11.12 15.24 19.02
CA ILE A 341 -9.99 15.39 18.10
C ILE A 341 -9.42 14.01 17.76
N MET A 342 -9.14 13.19 18.77
CA MET A 342 -8.59 11.84 18.60
C MET A 342 -9.49 10.99 17.71
N GLU A 343 -10.79 10.86 18.04
CA GLU A 343 -11.77 10.09 17.27
C GLU A 343 -11.82 10.52 15.79
N THR A 344 -11.77 11.83 15.53
CA THR A 344 -11.81 12.32 14.14
C THR A 344 -10.55 11.96 13.35
N PHE A 345 -9.37 12.14 13.93
CA PHE A 345 -8.12 11.74 13.28
C PHE A 345 -7.98 10.22 13.19
N HIS A 346 -8.57 9.50 14.14
CA HIS A 346 -8.61 8.05 14.17
C HIS A 346 -9.50 7.50 13.06
N GLN A 347 -10.69 8.07 12.83
CA GLN A 347 -11.51 7.75 11.66
C GLN A 347 -10.79 8.12 10.36
N TRP A 348 -10.19 9.31 10.27
CA TRP A 348 -9.44 9.71 9.08
C TRP A 348 -8.30 8.73 8.76
N ARG A 349 -7.56 8.27 9.79
CA ARG A 349 -6.56 7.21 9.67
C ARG A 349 -7.19 5.91 9.20
N ALA A 350 -8.28 5.47 9.81
CA ALA A 350 -8.97 4.23 9.44
C ALA A 350 -9.35 4.23 7.96
N ARG A 351 -9.99 5.30 7.46
CA ARG A 351 -10.36 5.48 6.05
C ARG A 351 -9.17 5.42 5.08
N LEU A 352 -7.98 5.83 5.52
CA LEU A 352 -6.76 5.78 4.70
C LEU A 352 -6.00 4.46 4.76
N THR A 353 -6.16 3.70 5.85
CA THR A 353 -5.32 2.54 6.18
C THR A 353 -6.07 1.22 6.23
N TYR A 354 -7.41 1.20 6.16
CA TYR A 354 -8.17 -0.05 6.22
C TYR A 354 -7.85 -1.04 5.10
N GLY A 355 -7.22 -0.61 4.01
CA GLY A 355 -6.70 -1.55 3.03
C GLY A 355 -5.59 -2.46 3.60
N GLU A 356 -4.91 -2.10 4.69
CA GLU A 356 -4.00 -2.99 5.43
C GLU A 356 -4.76 -4.19 5.98
N LEU A 357 -5.96 -3.96 6.51
CA LEU A 357 -6.88 -5.03 6.92
C LEU A 357 -7.33 -5.87 5.72
N LEU A 358 -7.72 -5.26 4.60
CA LEU A 358 -8.13 -6.02 3.41
C LEU A 358 -6.99 -6.89 2.86
N GLN A 359 -5.75 -6.40 2.89
CA GLN A 359 -4.59 -7.20 2.52
C GLN A 359 -4.34 -8.38 3.45
N ALA A 360 -4.63 -8.25 4.75
CA ALA A 360 -4.59 -9.39 5.65
C ALA A 360 -5.53 -10.51 5.19
N PHE A 361 -6.65 -10.17 4.55
CA PHE A 361 -7.58 -11.11 3.89
C PHE A 361 -7.21 -11.46 2.44
N GLY A 362 -6.09 -10.96 1.90
CA GLY A 362 -5.71 -11.15 0.49
C GLY A 362 -6.60 -10.40 -0.50
N TYR A 363 -7.21 -9.28 -0.09
CA TYR A 363 -8.13 -8.50 -0.90
C TYR A 363 -7.63 -7.07 -1.13
N THR A 364 -8.01 -6.46 -2.26
CA THR A 364 -7.64 -5.08 -2.60
C THR A 364 -8.86 -4.15 -2.42
N PRO A 365 -8.73 -3.01 -1.72
CA PRO A 365 -9.82 -2.06 -1.55
C PRO A 365 -10.25 -1.47 -2.90
N ARG A 366 -11.57 -1.46 -3.18
CA ARG A 366 -12.14 -0.87 -4.41
C ARG A 366 -12.81 0.48 -4.14
N PHE A 367 -13.27 0.69 -2.92
CA PHE A 367 -14.06 1.85 -2.54
C PHE A 367 -13.29 2.86 -1.70
N ALA A 368 -11.98 2.74 -1.50
CA ALA A 368 -11.26 3.55 -0.52
C ALA A 368 -11.37 5.07 -0.70
N THR A 369 -11.47 5.59 -1.92
CA THR A 369 -11.75 7.02 -2.10
C THR A 369 -13.19 7.39 -1.76
N LYS A 370 -14.15 6.51 -2.10
CA LYS A 370 -15.55 6.70 -1.71
C LYS A 370 -15.65 6.62 -0.19
N THR A 371 -15.03 5.64 0.47
CA THR A 371 -14.93 5.54 1.92
C THR A 371 -14.29 6.77 2.55
N LEU A 372 -13.22 7.32 1.95
CA LEU A 372 -12.58 8.54 2.42
C LEU A 372 -13.51 9.76 2.36
N ASN A 373 -14.32 9.87 1.31
CA ASN A 373 -15.15 11.06 1.03
C ASN A 373 -16.61 10.94 1.48
N GLU A 374 -17.12 9.73 1.65
CA GLU A 374 -18.55 9.41 1.82
C GLU A 374 -18.78 8.26 2.82
N GLY A 375 -17.76 7.89 3.58
CA GLY A 375 -17.92 6.92 4.68
C GLY A 375 -18.93 7.42 5.70
N TYR A 376 -19.68 6.53 6.33
CA TYR A 376 -20.83 6.86 7.18
C TYR A 376 -20.44 7.52 8.51
N GLY A 377 -19.55 6.90 9.29
CA GLY A 377 -19.14 7.36 10.61
C GLY A 377 -18.22 8.58 10.54
N TYR A 378 -18.50 9.61 11.35
CA TYR A 378 -17.71 10.85 11.43
C TYR A 378 -17.54 11.59 10.08
N ASP A 379 -18.45 11.41 9.11
CA ASP A 379 -18.27 11.90 7.73
C ASP A 379 -17.94 13.39 7.65
N TRP A 380 -18.83 14.21 8.20
CA TRP A 380 -18.69 15.64 8.15
C TRP A 380 -17.47 16.14 8.94
N LEU A 381 -17.08 15.44 10.01
CA LEU A 381 -15.88 15.74 10.79
C LEU A 381 -14.60 15.49 10.02
N VAL A 382 -14.50 14.34 9.35
CA VAL A 382 -13.34 14.01 8.50
C VAL A 382 -13.24 15.01 7.33
N LYS A 383 -14.36 15.43 6.74
CA LYS A 383 -14.39 16.47 5.69
C LYS A 383 -13.90 17.82 6.20
N LYS A 384 -14.40 18.28 7.35
CA LYS A 384 -14.02 19.58 7.94
C LYS A 384 -12.53 19.61 8.33
N ASN A 385 -12.01 18.55 8.95
CA ASN A 385 -10.59 18.44 9.25
C ASN A 385 -9.70 18.47 8.00
N ARG A 386 -10.10 17.77 6.93
CA ARG A 386 -9.38 17.85 5.64
C ARG A 386 -9.40 19.25 5.04
N TRP A 387 -10.53 19.96 5.16
CA TRP A 387 -10.63 21.36 4.75
C TRP A 387 -9.67 22.24 5.54
N LEU A 388 -9.59 22.07 6.87
CA LEU A 388 -8.69 22.84 7.74
C LEU A 388 -7.22 22.67 7.32
N PHE A 389 -6.77 21.43 7.11
CA PHE A 389 -5.39 21.16 6.66
C PHE A 389 -5.11 21.77 5.29
N LYS A 390 -6.06 21.65 4.35
CA LYS A 390 -5.96 22.27 3.03
C LYS A 390 -5.86 23.80 3.14
N ARG A 391 -6.68 24.41 3.99
CA ARG A 391 -6.72 25.87 4.20
C ARG A 391 -5.41 26.38 4.81
N LEU A 392 -4.84 25.64 5.76
CA LEU A 392 -3.56 25.93 6.39
C LEU A 392 -2.33 25.56 5.53
N LYS A 393 -2.55 24.99 4.32
CA LYS A 393 -1.49 24.52 3.42
C LYS A 393 -0.56 23.52 4.13
N LEU A 394 -1.16 22.58 4.85
CA LEU A 394 -0.50 21.49 5.56
C LEU A 394 -0.83 20.14 4.92
N ASP A 395 0.10 19.21 5.00
CA ASP A 395 -0.11 17.81 4.61
C ASP A 395 -0.36 16.98 5.87
N ALA A 396 -1.52 16.36 6.02
CA ALA A 396 -1.81 15.54 7.20
C ALA A 396 -1.06 14.19 7.18
N ARG A 397 -0.56 13.72 6.02
CA ARG A 397 0.02 12.37 5.86
C ARG A 397 1.21 12.04 6.78
N PRO A 398 2.11 12.98 7.16
CA PRO A 398 3.16 12.70 8.14
C PRO A 398 2.62 12.24 9.50
N LEU A 399 1.40 12.64 9.88
CA LEU A 399 0.75 12.16 11.12
C LEU A 399 0.56 10.64 11.13
N LEU A 400 0.48 9.99 9.96
CA LEU A 400 0.37 8.53 9.87
C LEU A 400 1.62 7.83 10.42
N LYS A 401 2.78 8.50 10.44
CA LYS A 401 4.09 7.98 10.88
C LYS A 401 4.43 8.27 12.35
N LEU A 402 3.73 9.22 12.98
CA LEU A 402 4.04 9.63 14.37
C LEU A 402 3.64 8.57 15.41
N SER A 403 2.87 7.56 15.01
CA SER A 403 2.43 6.51 15.91
C SER A 403 3.53 5.46 16.14
N LYS A 404 4.09 5.43 17.36
CA LYS A 404 4.85 4.25 17.82
C LYS A 404 3.94 3.02 17.71
N ARG A 405 4.41 1.98 17.01
CA ARG A 405 3.64 0.77 16.63
C ARG A 405 2.46 0.99 15.68
N GLY A 406 2.29 2.16 15.05
CA GLY A 406 1.34 2.31 13.95
C GLY A 406 -0.13 2.50 14.35
N THR A 407 -0.47 2.90 15.58
CA THR A 407 -1.84 2.69 16.09
C THR A 407 -2.65 3.93 16.50
N LEU A 408 -2.04 5.07 16.86
CA LEU A 408 -2.81 6.24 17.32
C LEU A 408 -2.22 7.58 16.88
N ILE A 409 -3.10 8.53 16.55
CA ILE A 409 -2.78 9.96 16.37
C ILE A 409 -3.36 10.69 17.59
N LYS A 410 -2.52 11.08 18.55
CA LYS A 410 -2.99 11.84 19.72
C LYS A 410 -3.30 13.27 19.33
N SER A 411 -4.22 13.92 20.04
CA SER A 411 -4.47 15.36 19.87
C SER A 411 -3.18 16.17 20.02
N SER A 412 -2.31 15.80 20.96
CA SER A 412 -0.98 16.38 21.16
C SER A 412 -0.03 16.20 19.96
N ASP A 413 -0.13 15.09 19.24
CA ASP A 413 0.71 14.83 18.06
C ASP A 413 0.29 15.75 16.91
N VAL A 414 -1.02 15.94 16.74
CA VAL A 414 -1.58 16.87 15.76
C VAL A 414 -1.19 18.30 16.10
N GLU A 415 -1.38 18.71 17.36
CA GLU A 415 -1.02 20.05 17.82
C GLU A 415 0.47 20.34 17.63
N SER A 416 1.33 19.39 18.00
CA SER A 416 2.79 19.52 17.84
C SER A 416 3.17 19.65 16.37
N TYR A 417 2.61 18.78 15.52
CA TYR A 417 2.85 18.83 14.08
C TYR A 417 2.41 20.16 13.47
N MET A 418 1.20 20.61 13.77
CA MET A 418 0.66 21.86 13.24
C MET A 418 1.45 23.07 13.76
N SER A 419 1.82 23.06 15.05
CA SER A 419 2.62 24.14 15.66
C SER A 419 3.98 24.25 15.00
N GLU A 420 4.67 23.13 14.79
CA GLU A 420 5.95 23.09 14.09
C GLU A 420 5.83 23.61 12.66
N LYS A 421 4.83 23.16 11.88
CA LYS A 421 4.69 23.56 10.47
C LYS A 421 4.18 24.98 10.26
N LEU A 422 3.61 25.59 11.29
CA LEU A 422 3.07 26.95 11.27
C LEU A 422 3.92 27.94 12.08
N ASN A 423 5.09 27.53 12.59
CA ASN A 423 5.97 28.34 13.44
C ASN A 423 5.22 28.97 14.64
N ILE A 424 4.45 28.15 15.35
CA ILE A 424 3.70 28.55 16.54
C ILE A 424 4.54 28.23 17.79
N ASP A 425 4.93 29.28 18.48
CA ASP A 425 5.82 29.31 19.65
C ASP A 425 5.08 29.71 20.92
N SER A 426 4.24 30.75 20.85
CA SER A 426 3.51 31.30 22.00
C SER A 426 2.41 30.37 22.53
N LEU A 427 2.25 30.37 23.86
CA LEU A 427 1.22 29.59 24.55
C LEU A 427 -0.20 29.97 24.10
N ASP A 428 -0.48 31.27 23.96
CA ASP A 428 -1.79 31.77 23.51
C ASP A 428 -2.15 31.25 22.11
N SER A 429 -1.19 31.25 21.18
CA SER A 429 -1.44 30.75 19.82
C SER A 429 -1.61 29.22 19.79
N LYS A 430 -0.93 28.48 20.68
CA LYS A 430 -1.16 27.03 20.83
C LYS A 430 -2.54 26.73 21.39
N MET A 431 -2.99 27.50 22.38
CA MET A 431 -4.36 27.39 22.92
C MET A 431 -5.41 27.67 21.85
N LYS A 432 -5.25 28.76 21.08
CA LYS A 432 -6.13 29.09 19.94
C LYS A 432 -6.12 28.02 18.85
N LEU A 433 -4.95 27.46 18.52
CA LEU A 433 -4.84 26.35 17.59
C LEU A 433 -5.65 25.14 18.07
N ARG A 434 -5.55 24.80 19.36
CA ARG A 434 -6.28 23.67 19.95
C ARG A 434 -7.79 23.90 19.95
N ASP A 435 -8.24 25.11 20.25
CA ASP A 435 -9.66 25.46 20.16
C ASP A 435 -10.18 25.44 18.72
N MET A 436 -9.38 25.89 17.75
CA MET A 436 -9.71 25.79 16.33
C MET A 436 -9.81 24.32 15.88
N MET A 437 -8.88 23.47 16.31
CA MET A 437 -8.93 22.03 16.05
C MET A 437 -10.19 21.41 16.67
N TYR A 438 -10.52 21.77 17.90
CA TYR A 438 -11.73 21.27 18.57
C TYR A 438 -13.01 21.68 17.82
N ASP A 439 -13.16 22.96 17.47
CA ASP A 439 -14.30 23.44 16.67
C ASP A 439 -14.37 22.78 15.27
N ALA A 440 -13.21 22.38 14.72
CA ALA A 440 -13.15 21.63 13.46
C ALA A 440 -13.61 20.17 13.61
N THR A 441 -13.78 19.72 14.85
CA THR A 441 -14.24 18.36 15.19
C THR A 441 -15.63 18.31 15.83
N ARG A 442 -16.36 19.43 15.89
CA ARG A 442 -17.69 19.52 16.47
C ARG A 442 -18.80 19.62 15.45
N TRP A 443 -19.81 18.74 15.55
CA TRP A 443 -20.98 18.71 14.67
C TRP A 443 -21.87 19.96 14.80
N GLU A 444 -21.87 20.63 15.95
CA GLU A 444 -22.75 21.78 16.19
C GLU A 444 -22.27 23.07 15.53
N VAL A 445 -21.00 23.14 15.11
CA VAL A 445 -20.42 24.36 14.52
C VAL A 445 -20.60 24.31 13.01
N SER A 446 -21.41 25.18 12.40
CA SER A 446 -21.57 25.16 10.94
C SER A 446 -20.27 25.51 10.19
N GLU A 447 -20.20 25.26 8.88
CA GLU A 447 -19.04 25.68 8.08
C GLU A 447 -18.90 27.21 8.04
N GLU A 448 -20.02 27.94 7.95
CA GLU A 448 -20.06 29.40 7.99
C GLU A 448 -19.60 29.95 9.34
N GLU A 449 -20.08 29.37 10.45
CA GLU A 449 -19.70 29.77 11.80
C GLU A 449 -18.21 29.51 12.05
N PHE A 450 -17.72 28.34 11.64
CA PHE A 450 -16.31 27.99 11.74
C PHE A 450 -15.43 29.01 11.01
N LYS A 451 -15.77 29.30 9.73
CA LYS A 451 -15.03 30.28 8.92
C LYS A 451 -15.07 31.66 9.55
N LYS A 452 -16.26 32.15 9.93
CA LYS A 452 -16.42 33.46 10.55
C LYS A 452 -15.54 33.62 11.79
N LYS A 453 -15.43 32.58 12.62
CA LYS A 453 -14.62 32.59 13.84
C LYS A 453 -13.11 32.48 13.57
N TRP A 454 -12.70 31.56 12.70
CA TRP A 454 -11.29 31.13 12.61
C TRP A 454 -10.52 31.67 11.40
N GLU A 455 -11.19 32.17 10.36
CA GLU A 455 -10.52 32.71 9.17
C GLU A 455 -9.51 33.84 9.49
N PRO A 456 -9.78 34.78 10.42
CA PRO A 456 -8.79 35.79 10.83
C PRO A 456 -7.51 35.17 11.41
N PHE A 457 -7.66 34.15 12.27
CA PHE A 457 -6.53 33.46 12.88
C PHE A 457 -5.74 32.63 11.86
N ILE A 458 -6.43 31.92 10.96
CA ILE A 458 -5.82 31.20 9.84
C ILE A 458 -4.99 32.15 8.96
N ASN A 459 -5.54 33.31 8.60
CA ASN A 459 -4.82 34.29 7.78
C ASN A 459 -3.60 34.86 8.51
N PHE A 460 -3.70 35.11 9.82
CA PHE A 460 -2.57 35.48 10.66
C PHE A 460 -1.45 34.43 10.62
N LEU A 461 -1.77 33.15 10.83
CA LEU A 461 -0.80 32.05 10.80
C LEU A 461 -0.11 31.91 9.43
N LEU A 462 -0.88 32.02 8.35
CA LEU A 462 -0.34 31.95 6.98
C LEU A 462 0.57 33.13 6.66
N LYS A 463 0.24 34.33 7.14
CA LYS A 463 1.09 35.52 6.98
C LYS A 463 2.39 35.38 7.75
N LYS A 464 2.35 34.95 9.03
CA LYS A 464 3.54 34.71 9.86
C LYS A 464 4.49 33.72 9.19
N ARG A 465 3.95 32.61 8.67
CA ARG A 465 4.71 31.57 7.95
C ARG A 465 5.40 32.10 6.69
N GLN A 466 4.81 33.06 5.98
CA GLN A 466 5.41 33.67 4.79
C GLN A 466 6.50 34.69 5.12
N SER A 467 6.41 35.37 6.27
CA SER A 467 7.39 36.38 6.70
C SER A 467 8.70 35.80 7.28
N GLY A 468 8.81 34.49 7.48
CA GLY A 468 10.08 33.86 7.90
C GLY A 468 10.55 34.19 9.32
N HIS A 469 9.68 34.78 10.15
CA HIS A 469 9.94 35.04 11.57
C HIS A 469 9.53 33.86 12.45
#